data_AF-A0A2N2JR71-F1
#
_entry.id   AF-A0A2N2JR71-F1
#
_cell.length_a   1.000
_cell.length_b   1.000
_cell.length_c   1.000
_cell.angle_alpha   90.00
_cell.angle_beta   90.00
_cell.angle_gamma   90.00
#
_symmetry.space_group_name_H-M   'P 1'
#
loop_
_entity.id
_entity.type
_entity.pdbx_description
1 polymer ?
#
loop_
_entity_poly.entity_id
_entity_poly.type
_entity_poly.pdbx_seq_one_letter_code
_entity_poly.pdbx_strand_id
1 'polypeptide(L)'
;MREIAAEFADANPALAPLLNGPMTDPDVERLLDAVAYQNTLLGSKLDVDFPELILNLAHLILPHYMRPTPATTILGFTPTRAMGQSIRIPAGARIASMPVDGTRCRFTTAWDLDV
;
A
#
# COMPACT_ATOMS: atom_id res chain seq x y z
N MET A 1 -8.53 -13.45 -28.50
CA MET A 1 -8.23 -14.87 -28.20
C MET A 1 -7.45 -15.54 -29.32
N ARG A 2 -7.89 -15.48 -30.58
CA ARG A 2 -7.19 -16.13 -31.71
C ARG A 2 -5.74 -15.67 -31.93
N GLU A 3 -5.49 -14.38 -31.82
CA GLU A 3 -4.14 -13.81 -31.93
C GLU A 3 -3.23 -14.27 -30.79
N ILE A 4 -3.75 -14.23 -29.56
CA ILE A 4 -3.04 -14.70 -28.36
C ILE A 4 -2.76 -16.21 -28.44
N ALA A 5 -3.71 -17.00 -28.95
CA ALA A 5 -3.54 -18.44 -29.13
C ALA A 5 -2.48 -18.76 -30.20
N ALA A 6 -2.45 -17.98 -31.30
CA ALA A 6 -1.44 -18.10 -32.34
C ALA A 6 -0.05 -17.71 -31.83
N GLU A 7 0.07 -16.58 -31.12
CA GLU A 7 1.32 -16.14 -30.50
C GLU A 7 1.83 -17.16 -29.47
N PHE A 8 0.92 -17.72 -28.66
CA PHE A 8 1.26 -18.79 -27.71
C PHE A 8 1.70 -20.08 -28.43
N ALA A 9 1.05 -20.45 -29.54
CA ALA A 9 1.42 -21.61 -30.33
C ALA A 9 2.80 -21.43 -30.99
N ASP A 10 3.09 -20.25 -31.53
CA ASP A 10 4.40 -19.89 -32.10
C ASP A 10 5.50 -19.96 -31.03
N ALA A 11 5.20 -19.50 -29.81
CA ALA A 11 6.11 -19.58 -28.66
C ALA A 11 6.26 -21.00 -28.09
N ASN A 12 5.31 -21.90 -28.34
CA ASN A 12 5.28 -23.26 -27.78
C ASN A 12 5.10 -24.33 -28.89
N PRO A 13 6.16 -24.65 -29.67
CA PRO A 13 6.07 -25.51 -30.84
C PRO A 13 5.56 -26.93 -30.55
N ALA A 14 5.83 -27.46 -29.36
CA ALA A 14 5.35 -28.77 -28.93
C ALA A 14 3.82 -28.81 -28.72
N LEU A 15 3.21 -27.67 -28.40
CA LEU A 15 1.76 -27.53 -28.18
C LEU A 15 1.04 -26.96 -29.41
N ALA A 16 1.77 -26.36 -30.34
CA ALA A 16 1.22 -25.76 -31.56
C ALA A 16 0.24 -26.67 -32.33
N PRO A 17 0.45 -28.00 -32.51
CA PRO A 17 -0.50 -28.85 -33.22
C PRO A 17 -1.88 -28.98 -32.54
N LEU A 18 -1.97 -28.68 -31.24
CA LEU A 18 -3.21 -28.72 -30.47
C LEU A 18 -3.97 -27.38 -30.51
N LEU A 19 -3.30 -26.31 -30.95
CA LEU A 19 -3.80 -24.93 -30.91
C LEU A 19 -3.93 -24.32 -32.32
N ASN A 20 -3.20 -24.88 -33.30
CA ASN A 20 -3.23 -24.45 -34.69
C ASN A 20 -4.19 -25.31 -35.51
N GLY A 21 -5.20 -24.66 -36.09
CA GLY A 21 -6.15 -25.25 -37.04
C GLY A 21 -7.53 -24.61 -36.95
N PRO A 22 -8.35 -24.67 -38.01
CA PRO A 22 -9.74 -24.24 -37.93
C PRO A 22 -10.50 -25.16 -36.95
N MET A 23 -11.14 -24.57 -35.94
CA MET A 23 -12.09 -25.29 -35.10
C MET A 23 -13.23 -25.81 -35.98
N THR A 24 -13.60 -27.08 -35.79
CA THR A 24 -14.57 -27.76 -36.65
C THR A 24 -15.98 -27.21 -36.50
N ASP A 25 -16.29 -26.59 -35.36
CA ASP A 25 -17.59 -26.03 -35.03
C ASP A 25 -17.47 -24.59 -34.48
N PRO A 26 -17.97 -23.58 -35.22
CA PRO A 26 -17.95 -22.17 -34.79
C PRO A 26 -18.71 -21.91 -33.48
N ASP A 27 -19.75 -22.68 -33.16
CA ASP A 27 -20.52 -22.48 -31.92
C ASP A 27 -19.73 -22.95 -30.69
N VAL A 28 -18.97 -24.03 -30.82
CA VAL A 28 -18.05 -24.51 -29.78
C VAL A 28 -16.91 -23.51 -29.57
N GLU A 29 -16.33 -22.99 -30.67
CA GLU A 29 -15.29 -21.96 -30.60
C GLU A 29 -15.79 -20.72 -29.84
N ARG A 30 -16.99 -20.22 -30.15
CA ARG A 30 -17.59 -19.08 -29.45
C ARG A 30 -17.86 -19.37 -27.97
N LEU A 31 -18.26 -20.61 -27.64
CA LEU A 31 -18.44 -21.03 -26.25
C LEU A 31 -17.12 -21.02 -25.47
N LEU A 32 -16.04 -21.53 -26.07
CA LEU A 32 -14.72 -21.54 -25.45
C LEU A 32 -14.17 -20.12 -25.26
N ASP A 33 -14.36 -19.25 -26.25
CA ASP A 33 -14.00 -17.83 -26.13
C ASP A 33 -14.78 -17.14 -24.99
N ALA A 34 -16.07 -17.42 -24.85
CA ALA A 34 -16.88 -16.87 -23.76
C ALA A 34 -16.40 -17.35 -22.39
N VAL A 35 -16.04 -18.63 -22.25
CA VAL A 35 -15.50 -19.19 -21.01
C VAL A 35 -14.13 -18.59 -20.68
N ALA A 36 -13.25 -18.46 -21.68
CA ALA A 36 -11.94 -17.86 -21.49
C ALA A 36 -12.05 -16.39 -21.07
N TYR A 37 -12.96 -15.63 -21.70
CA TYR A 37 -13.26 -14.26 -21.33
C TYR A 37 -13.76 -14.16 -19.89
N GLN A 38 -14.72 -15.02 -19.51
CA GLN A 38 -15.26 -15.03 -18.15
C GLN A 38 -14.20 -15.37 -17.10
N ASN A 39 -13.33 -16.34 -17.38
CA ASN A 39 -12.24 -16.70 -16.48
C ASN A 39 -11.21 -15.57 -16.36
N THR A 40 -10.92 -14.86 -17.45
CA THR A 40 -10.03 -13.69 -17.44
C THR A 40 -10.61 -12.56 -16.61
N LEU A 41 -11.92 -12.30 -16.73
CA LEU A 41 -12.61 -11.31 -15.90
C LEU A 41 -12.60 -11.70 -14.42
N LEU A 42 -12.85 -12.97 -14.11
CA LEU A 42 -12.81 -13.47 -12.74
C LEU A 42 -11.40 -13.34 -12.14
N GLY A 43 -10.37 -13.77 -12.87
CA GLY A 43 -8.97 -13.63 -12.47
C GLY A 43 -8.60 -12.17 -12.22
N SER A 44 -8.91 -11.28 -13.18
CA SER A 44 -8.66 -9.84 -13.04
C SER A 44 -9.36 -9.24 -11.81
N LYS A 45 -10.59 -9.67 -11.53
CA LYS A 45 -11.32 -9.20 -10.35
C LYS A 45 -10.67 -9.69 -9.05
N LEU A 46 -10.27 -10.95 -9.00
CA LEU A 46 -9.56 -11.50 -7.84
C LEU A 46 -8.23 -10.79 -7.61
N ASP A 47 -7.47 -10.50 -8.66
CA ASP A 47 -6.18 -9.80 -8.54
C ASP A 47 -6.33 -8.38 -7.96
N VAL A 48 -7.46 -7.72 -8.23
CA VAL A 48 -7.80 -6.39 -7.68
C VAL A 48 -8.29 -6.50 -6.23
N ASP A 49 -9.20 -7.43 -5.94
CA ASP A 49 -9.90 -7.49 -4.66
C ASP A 49 -9.05 -8.20 -3.57
N PHE A 50 -8.20 -9.16 -3.94
CA PHE A 50 -7.45 -9.98 -3.00
C PHE A 50 -6.41 -9.20 -2.15
N PRO A 51 -5.64 -8.24 -2.70
CA PRO A 51 -4.74 -7.41 -1.90
C PRO A 51 -5.46 -6.63 -0.79
N GLU A 52 -6.69 -6.17 -1.04
CA GLU A 52 -7.49 -5.46 -0.03
C GLU A 52 -7.82 -6.38 1.15
N LEU A 53 -8.20 -7.63 0.88
CA LEU A 53 -8.44 -8.64 1.91
C LEU A 53 -7.21 -8.86 2.79
N ILE A 54 -6.04 -9.04 2.18
CA ILE A 54 -4.77 -9.24 2.89
C ILE A 54 -4.44 -8.01 3.75
N LEU A 55 -4.63 -6.81 3.21
CA LEU A 55 -4.40 -5.57 3.93
C LEU A 55 -5.36 -5.42 5.13
N ASN A 56 -6.64 -5.73 4.96
CA ASN A 56 -7.63 -5.70 6.04
C ASN A 56 -7.30 -6.70 7.15
N LEU A 57 -6.86 -7.91 6.80
CA LEU A 57 -6.41 -8.90 7.78
C LEU A 57 -5.14 -8.43 8.51
N ALA A 58 -4.19 -7.83 7.80
CA ALA A 58 -2.98 -7.27 8.38
C ALA A 58 -3.29 -6.18 9.41
N HIS A 59 -4.31 -5.36 9.19
CA HIS A 59 -4.76 -4.37 10.19
C HIS A 59 -5.26 -5.00 11.50
N LEU A 60 -5.83 -6.21 11.44
CA LEU A 60 -6.31 -6.93 12.64
C LEU A 60 -5.17 -7.62 13.38
N ILE A 61 -4.24 -8.24 12.67
CA ILE A 61 -3.16 -9.05 13.26
C ILE A 61 -1.95 -8.18 13.65
N LEU A 62 -1.62 -7.17 12.85
CA LEU A 62 -0.45 -6.31 12.98
C LEU A 62 -0.82 -4.82 13.13
N PRO A 63 -1.74 -4.45 14.06
CA PRO A 63 -2.26 -3.09 14.15
C PRO A 63 -1.18 -2.06 14.47
N HIS A 64 -0.08 -2.45 15.13
CA HIS A 64 0.99 -1.54 15.51
C HIS A 64 1.91 -1.16 14.34
N TYR A 65 2.04 -2.03 13.33
CA TYR A 65 2.87 -1.78 12.14
C TYR A 65 2.15 -0.92 11.10
N MET A 66 0.82 -0.92 11.12
CA MET A 66 -0.02 -0.15 10.19
C MET A 66 -0.35 1.26 10.71
N ARG A 67 0.13 1.64 11.89
CA ARG A 67 -0.11 2.99 12.43
C ARG A 67 0.78 4.01 11.72
N PRO A 68 0.22 5.15 11.28
CA PRO A 68 1.05 6.23 10.74
C PRO A 68 2.02 6.72 11.81
N THR A 69 3.26 6.97 11.41
CA THR A 69 4.24 7.58 12.30
C THR A 69 3.91 9.06 12.44
N PRO A 70 3.70 9.58 13.67
CA PRO A 70 3.43 11.00 13.85
C PRO A 70 4.66 11.83 13.44
N ALA A 71 4.44 13.10 13.11
CA ALA A 71 5.55 14.03 12.93
C ALA A 71 6.37 14.12 14.23
N THR A 72 7.69 14.02 14.11
CA THR A 72 8.63 14.11 15.23
C THR A 72 9.76 15.08 14.90
N THR A 73 10.33 15.71 15.92
CA THR A 73 11.45 16.65 15.76
C THR A 73 12.29 16.68 17.04
N ILE A 74 13.51 17.20 16.93
CA ILE A 74 14.42 17.42 18.05
C ILE A 74 14.40 18.91 18.38
N LEU A 75 14.22 19.24 19.66
CA LEU A 75 14.19 20.61 20.15
C LEU A 75 15.34 20.83 21.15
N GLY A 76 16.11 21.89 20.93
CA GLY A 76 17.10 22.37 21.88
C GLY A 76 16.54 23.48 22.74
N PHE A 77 16.66 23.35 24.06
CA PHE A 77 16.34 24.42 25.00
C PHE A 77 17.65 25.06 25.46
N THR A 78 17.73 26.39 25.39
CA THR A 78 18.89 27.15 25.87
C THR A 78 18.44 28.07 26.99
N PRO A 79 18.97 27.95 28.21
CA PRO A 79 18.60 28.82 29.32
C PRO A 79 19.07 30.25 29.06
N THR A 80 18.24 31.23 29.40
CA THR A 80 18.61 32.65 29.33
C THR A 80 19.57 32.97 30.48
N ARG A 81 20.58 33.83 30.27
CA ARG A 81 21.60 34.20 31.28
C ARG A 81 21.06 34.71 32.62
N ALA A 82 19.79 35.12 32.69
CA ALA A 82 19.12 35.57 33.90
C ALA A 82 18.53 34.44 34.76
N MET A 83 18.48 33.20 34.25
CA MET A 83 18.06 32.03 35.04
C MET A 83 19.19 31.63 36.00
N GLY A 84 18.99 31.92 37.28
CA GLY A 84 19.91 31.49 38.34
C GLY A 84 19.72 30.04 38.82
N GLN A 85 18.74 29.32 38.27
CA GLN A 85 18.38 27.94 38.64
C GLN A 85 17.93 27.15 37.42
N SER A 86 18.15 25.83 37.44
CA SER A 86 17.67 24.90 36.42
C SER A 86 16.14 24.80 36.46
N ILE A 87 15.51 24.75 35.29
CA ILE A 87 14.06 24.53 35.14
C ILE A 87 13.81 23.13 34.63
N ARG A 88 12.93 22.40 35.32
CA ARG A 88 12.45 21.10 34.88
C ARG A 88 11.33 21.25 33.86
N ILE A 89 11.50 20.65 32.69
CA ILE A 89 10.48 20.49 31.66
C ILE A 89 10.04 19.02 31.69
N PRO A 90 8.78 18.73 32.05
CA PRO A 90 8.31 17.34 32.13
C PRO A 90 8.07 16.75 30.74
N ALA A 91 8.09 15.42 30.65
CA ALA A 91 7.54 14.68 29.53
C ALA A 91 6.06 15.05 29.33
N GLY A 92 5.63 15.18 28.08
CA GLY A 92 4.28 15.63 27.74
C GLY A 92 4.11 17.14 27.67
N ALA A 93 5.16 17.95 27.94
CA ALA A 93 5.10 19.39 27.77
C ALA A 93 4.78 19.75 26.32
N ARG A 94 3.76 20.60 26.12
CA ARG A 94 3.19 20.90 24.79
C ARG A 94 3.97 22.01 24.11
N ILE A 95 4.31 21.78 22.85
CA ILE A 95 5.08 22.72 22.02
C ILE A 95 4.36 22.88 20.69
N ALA A 96 4.12 24.12 20.27
CA ALA A 96 3.46 24.41 18.99
C ALA A 96 4.50 24.82 17.95
N SER A 97 4.33 24.33 16.72
CA SER A 97 5.14 24.81 15.59
C SER A 97 4.72 26.23 15.18
N MET A 98 5.55 26.82 14.32
CA MET A 98 5.08 27.86 13.42
C MET A 98 3.94 27.30 12.52
N PRO A 99 2.98 28.13 12.09
CA PRO A 99 1.94 27.68 11.17
C PRO A 99 2.55 27.18 9.86
N VAL A 100 2.14 26.00 9.42
CA VAL A 100 2.38 25.46 8.08
C VAL A 100 1.02 25.42 7.41
N ASP A 101 0.87 26.14 6.30
CA ASP A 101 -0.42 26.32 5.61
C ASP A 101 -1.56 26.75 6.54
N GLY A 102 -1.27 27.69 7.44
CA GLY A 102 -2.21 28.22 8.42
C GLY A 102 -2.48 27.31 9.64
N THR A 103 -1.94 26.09 9.66
CA THR A 103 -2.17 25.11 10.75
C THR A 103 -0.93 24.97 11.64
N ARG A 104 -1.11 25.04 12.96
CA ARG A 104 -0.01 24.76 13.92
C ARG A 104 -0.03 23.31 14.35
N CYS A 105 1.07 22.60 14.09
CA CYS A 105 1.28 21.27 14.63
C CYS A 105 1.58 21.35 16.13
N ARG A 106 1.04 20.40 16.89
CA ARG A 106 1.26 20.28 18.34
C ARG A 106 2.12 19.07 18.61
N PHE A 107 3.22 19.29 19.32
CA PHE A 107 4.17 18.28 19.75
C PHE A 107 4.17 18.17 21.28
N THR A 108 4.69 17.06 21.77
CA THR A 108 4.93 16.84 23.21
C THR A 108 6.36 16.36 23.41
N THR A 109 7.02 16.83 24.47
CA THR A 109 8.31 16.26 24.91
C THR A 109 8.14 14.78 25.24
N ALA A 110 9.11 13.95 24.83
CA ALA A 110 9.06 12.51 25.07
C ALA A 110 9.64 12.10 26.44
N TRP A 111 10.45 12.97 27.06
CA TRP A 111 11.13 12.72 28.33
C TRP A 111 11.13 13.96 29.22
N ASP A 112 11.43 13.74 30.50
CA ASP A 112 11.77 14.81 31.43
C ASP A 112 13.17 15.36 31.12
N LEU A 113 13.33 16.67 31.20
CA LEU A 113 14.59 17.37 30.97
C LEU A 113 14.76 18.48 32.00
N ASP A 114 15.99 18.63 32.51
CA ASP A 114 16.40 19.78 33.32
C ASP A 114 17.26 20.70 32.45
N VAL A 115 16.85 21.96 32.32
CA VAL A 115 17.44 22.98 31.43
C VAL A 115 17.97 24.16 32.21
#